data_AF-A0A6J4VKC6-F1
#
_entry.id   AF-A0A6J4VKC6-F1
#
_cell.length_a   1.000
_cell.length_b   1.000
_cell.length_c   1.000
_cell.angle_alpha   90.00
_cell.angle_beta   90.00
_cell.angle_gamma   90.00
#
_symmetry.space_group_name_H-M   'P 1'
#
loop_
_entity.id
_entity.type
_entity.pdbx_description
1 polymer ?
#
loop_
_entity_poly.entity_id
_entity_poly.type
_entity_poly.pdbx_seq_one_letter_code
_entity_poly.pdbx_strand_id
1 'polypeptide(L)'
;MTSAIPNRRLSPQIIDQDVDALNGLKTVSSYQTSRSEATSETLQQAYQTMLVQQQSETEKLALYRAASDAARLAEWQFHNSVLAMKEVVRGQFGSDSNEAQAVGLKKKSDRKRPTRQKTAAS
;
A
#
# COMPACT_ATOMS: atom_id res chain seq x y z
N MET A 1 33.46 -8.00 6.57
CA MET A 1 32.63 -9.20 6.27
C MET A 1 31.18 -8.81 6.52
N THR A 2 30.38 -8.64 5.48
CA THR A 2 28.99 -8.19 5.58
C THR A 2 28.13 -9.44 5.81
N SER A 3 27.78 -9.71 7.07
CA SER A 3 26.81 -10.75 7.40
C SER A 3 25.49 -10.41 6.70
N ALA A 4 24.91 -11.36 5.96
CA ALA A 4 23.63 -11.16 5.29
C ALA A 4 22.56 -10.84 6.34
N ILE A 5 21.94 -9.66 6.24
CA ILE A 5 20.81 -9.31 7.09
C ILE A 5 19.62 -10.16 6.62
N PRO A 6 19.03 -11.00 7.49
CA PRO A 6 17.86 -11.78 7.12
C PRO A 6 16.71 -10.83 6.76
N ASN A 7 15.93 -11.17 5.73
CA ASN A 7 14.81 -10.34 5.24
C ASN A 7 13.60 -10.31 6.21
N ARG A 8 13.77 -10.85 7.43
CA ARG A 8 12.73 -10.92 8.46
C ARG A 8 13.09 -9.97 9.59
N ARG A 9 12.10 -9.19 10.04
CA ARG A 9 12.23 -8.38 11.26
C ARG A 9 12.55 -9.26 12.47
N LEU A 10 13.41 -8.75 13.34
CA LEU A 10 13.55 -9.29 14.68
C LEU A 10 12.20 -9.21 15.40
N SER A 11 11.91 -10.21 16.24
CA SER A 11 10.72 -10.16 17.08
C SER A 11 10.84 -9.02 18.10
N PRO A 12 9.74 -8.31 18.42
CA PRO A 12 9.75 -7.25 19.44
C PRO A 12 10.36 -7.71 20.76
N GLN A 13 10.06 -8.94 21.19
CA GLN A 13 10.60 -9.54 22.41
C GLN A 13 12.14 -9.58 22.45
N ILE A 14 12.81 -9.78 21.31
CA ILE A 14 14.28 -9.78 21.25
C ILE A 14 14.78 -8.34 21.41
N ILE A 15 14.15 -7.38 20.73
CA ILE A 15 14.50 -5.96 20.86
C ILE A 15 14.33 -5.48 22.31
N ASP A 16 13.23 -5.86 22.97
CA ASP A 16 12.99 -5.51 24.37
C ASP A 16 14.08 -6.10 25.29
N GLN A 17 14.45 -7.36 25.08
CA GLN A 17 15.55 -8.01 25.80
C GLN A 17 16.90 -7.31 25.56
N ASP A 18 17.18 -6.89 24.32
CA ASP A 18 18.41 -6.18 23.97
C ASP A 18 18.45 -4.78 24.63
N VAL A 19 17.30 -4.09 24.69
CA VAL A 19 17.17 -2.80 25.38
C VAL A 19 17.36 -2.96 26.89
N ASP A 20 16.78 -3.99 27.50
CA ASP A 20 16.99 -4.30 28.90
C ASP A 20 18.45 -4.63 29.20
N ALA A 21 19.12 -5.40 28.34
CA ALA A 21 20.55 -5.69 28.46
C ALA A 21 21.41 -4.42 28.34
N LEU A 22 21.10 -3.53 27.39
CA LEU A 22 21.79 -2.25 27.23
C LEU A 22 21.60 -1.34 28.45
N ASN A 23 20.40 -1.34 29.05
CA ASN A 23 20.13 -0.60 30.28
C ASN A 23 20.87 -1.20 31.48
N GLY A 24 20.88 -2.54 31.59
CA GLY A 24 21.65 -3.26 32.61
C GLY A 24 23.15 -3.00 32.52
N LEU A 25 23.70 -2.84 31.31
CA LEU A 25 25.11 -2.51 31.12
C LEU A 25 25.54 -1.23 31.88
N LYS A 26 24.63 -0.28 32.06
CA LYS A 26 24.89 0.97 32.80
C LYS A 26 25.21 0.74 34.28
N THR A 27 24.82 -0.41 34.84
CA THR A 27 25.15 -0.77 36.24
C THR A 27 26.54 -1.39 36.36
N VAL A 28 27.18 -1.77 35.26
CA VAL A 28 28.52 -2.37 35.24
C VAL A 28 29.56 -1.28 35.07
N SER A 29 29.96 -0.66 36.19
CA SER A 29 30.88 0.49 36.22
C SER A 29 32.27 0.22 35.66
N SER A 30 32.71 -1.04 35.62
CA SER A 30 34.02 -1.47 35.14
C SER A 30 34.01 -2.04 33.71
N TYR A 31 32.90 -1.91 32.98
CA TYR A 31 32.80 -2.46 31.64
C TYR A 31 33.79 -1.76 30.67
N GLN A 32 34.75 -2.53 30.16
CA GLN A 32 35.69 -2.11 29.14
C GLN A 32 35.87 -3.26 28.15
N THR A 33 36.00 -2.93 26.87
CA THR A 33 36.18 -3.91 25.80
C THR A 33 37.16 -3.38 24.76
N SER A 34 37.94 -4.28 24.16
CA SER A 34 38.80 -3.98 23.02
C SER A 34 38.06 -4.03 21.69
N ARG A 35 36.84 -4.58 21.67
CA ARG A 35 35.99 -4.66 20.47
C ARG A 35 35.26 -3.35 20.28
N SER A 36 35.54 -2.66 19.17
CA SER A 36 34.98 -1.33 18.88
C SER A 36 33.46 -1.38 18.74
N GLU A 37 32.89 -2.47 18.22
CA GLU A 37 31.45 -2.64 18.05
C GLU A 37 30.69 -2.78 19.39
N ALA A 38 31.37 -3.26 20.44
CA ALA A 38 30.76 -3.57 21.73
C ALA A 38 30.97 -2.46 22.77
N THR A 39 31.51 -1.30 22.39
CA THR A 39 31.67 -0.18 23.33
C THR A 39 30.31 0.39 23.73
N SER A 40 30.22 0.95 24.94
CA SER A 40 28.96 1.56 25.41
C SER A 40 28.47 2.67 24.49
N GLU A 41 29.39 3.46 23.92
CA GLU A 41 29.07 4.52 22.97
C GLU A 41 28.50 3.97 21.66
N THR A 42 29.13 2.95 21.07
CA THR A 42 28.64 2.35 19.82
C THR A 42 27.30 1.66 20.00
N LEU A 43 27.07 0.99 21.13
CA LEU A 43 25.78 0.38 21.45
C LEU A 43 24.68 1.43 21.63
N GLN A 44 24.98 2.53 22.34
CA GLN A 44 24.06 3.65 22.50
C GLN A 44 23.72 4.28 21.15
N GLN A 45 24.72 4.49 20.28
CA GLN A 45 24.53 5.04 18.94
C GLN A 45 23.71 4.10 18.05
N ALA A 46 23.94 2.79 18.12
CA ALA A 46 23.16 1.79 17.40
C ALA A 46 21.68 1.80 17.84
N TYR A 47 21.43 1.90 19.15
CA TYR A 47 20.09 2.02 19.70
C TYR A 47 19.37 3.29 19.21
N GLN A 48 20.03 4.45 19.25
CA GLN A 48 19.44 5.70 18.73
C GLN A 48 19.16 5.62 17.23
N THR A 49 20.08 5.03 16.48
CA THR A 49 19.91 4.83 15.03
C THR A 49 18.71 3.93 14.75
N MET A 50 18.54 2.85 15.50
CA MET A 50 17.38 1.96 15.39
C MET A 50 16.06 2.72 15.58
N LEU A 51 15.95 3.53 16.63
CA LEU A 51 14.74 4.31 16.92
C LEU A 51 14.42 5.32 15.79
N VAL A 52 15.42 6.06 15.33
CA VAL A 52 15.26 7.02 14.22
C VAL A 52 14.77 6.33 12.95
N GLN A 53 15.33 5.16 12.62
CA GLN A 53 14.92 4.43 11.43
C GLN A 53 13.51 3.84 11.56
N GLN A 54 13.13 3.33 12.73
CA GLN A 54 11.76 2.86 13.00
C GLN A 54 10.73 4.00 12.92
N GLN A 55 11.07 5.18 13.42
CA GLN A 55 10.24 6.37 13.29
C GLN A 55 10.08 6.78 11.82
N SER A 56 11.19 6.89 11.08
CA SER A 56 11.16 7.25 9.66
C SER A 56 10.35 6.25 8.82
N GLU A 57 10.44 4.96 9.14
CA GLU A 57 9.61 3.94 8.49
C GLU A 57 8.11 4.20 8.73
N THR A 58 7.72 4.48 9.97
CA THR A 58 6.33 4.73 10.35
C THR A 58 5.77 5.96 9.63
N GLU A 59 6.55 7.04 9.59
CA GLU A 59 6.20 8.27 8.86
C GLU A 59 6.00 8.00 7.37
N LYS A 60 6.95 7.30 6.73
CA LYS A 60 6.85 6.96 5.31
C LYS A 60 5.67 6.05 5.01
N LEU A 61 5.36 5.11 5.89
CA LEU A 61 4.21 4.23 5.73
C LEU A 61 2.89 5.02 5.82
N ALA A 62 2.80 5.99 6.72
CA ALA A 62 1.65 6.88 6.82
C ALA A 62 1.48 7.73 5.55
N LEU A 63 2.57 8.32 5.06
CA LEU A 63 2.57 9.10 3.81
C LEU A 63 2.18 8.25 2.60
N TYR A 64 2.71 7.03 2.50
CA TYR A 64 2.36 6.09 1.44
C TYR A 64 0.86 5.75 1.47
N ARG A 65 0.30 5.47 2.66
CA ARG A 65 -1.13 5.19 2.82
C ARG A 65 -1.97 6.38 2.36
N ALA A 66 -1.65 7.59 2.80
CA ALA A 66 -2.34 8.81 2.38
C ALA A 66 -2.28 9.02 0.86
N ALA A 67 -1.12 8.83 0.24
CA ALA A 67 -0.96 8.94 -1.20
C ALA A 67 -1.75 7.85 -1.96
N SER A 68 -1.76 6.62 -1.45
CA SER A 68 -2.52 5.52 -2.04
C SER A 68 -4.03 5.77 -1.98
N ASP A 69 -4.53 6.32 -0.88
CA ASP A 69 -5.94 6.66 -0.72
C ASP A 69 -6.35 7.81 -1.64
N ALA A 70 -5.50 8.83 -1.79
CA ALA A 70 -5.71 9.93 -2.73
C ALA A 70 -5.75 9.42 -4.19
N ALA A 71 -4.83 8.52 -4.57
CA ALA A 71 -4.83 7.91 -5.90
C ALA A 71 -6.13 7.13 -6.16
N ARG A 72 -6.55 6.29 -5.21
CA ARG A 72 -7.80 5.52 -5.33
C ARG A 72 -9.02 6.43 -5.47
N LEU A 73 -9.08 7.53 -4.73
CA LEU A 73 -10.16 8.50 -4.87
C LEU A 73 -10.17 9.14 -6.26
N ALA A 74 -9.02 9.53 -6.78
CA ALA A 74 -8.88 10.11 -8.12
C ALA A 74 -9.29 9.11 -9.22
N GLU A 75 -8.93 7.84 -9.08
CA GLU A 75 -9.35 6.77 -9.99
C GLU A 75 -10.87 6.64 -10.05
N TRP A 76 -11.55 6.64 -8.90
CA TRP A 76 -13.01 6.59 -8.84
C TRP A 76 -13.67 7.81 -9.47
N GLN A 77 -13.15 9.01 -9.19
CA GLN A 77 -13.66 10.24 -9.78
C GLN A 77 -13.50 10.25 -11.30
N PHE A 78 -12.35 9.80 -11.80
CA PHE A 78 -12.11 9.66 -13.23
C PHE A 78 -13.07 8.65 -13.86
N HIS A 79 -13.22 7.47 -13.25
CA HIS A 79 -14.16 6.44 -13.72
C HIS A 79 -15.58 6.98 -13.84
N ASN A 80 -16.08 7.64 -12.80
CA ASN A 80 -17.42 8.23 -12.78
C ASN A 80 -17.58 9.32 -13.86
N SER A 81 -16.56 10.15 -14.06
CA SER A 81 -16.56 11.16 -15.12
C SER A 81 -16.63 10.54 -16.51
N VAL A 82 -15.89 9.45 -16.75
CA VAL A 82 -15.94 8.69 -18.00
C VAL A 82 -17.32 8.05 -18.21
N LEU A 83 -17.93 7.50 -17.16
CA LEU A 83 -19.30 6.98 -17.26
C LEU A 83 -20.29 8.09 -17.63
N ALA A 84 -20.24 9.24 -16.95
CA ALA A 84 -21.09 10.38 -17.26
C ALA A 84 -20.90 10.86 -18.72
N MET A 85 -19.67 10.94 -19.21
CA MET A 85 -19.37 11.25 -20.61
C MET A 85 -20.04 10.24 -21.56
N LYS A 86 -19.91 8.93 -21.31
CA LYS A 86 -20.54 7.89 -22.14
C LYS A 86 -22.07 8.02 -22.17
N GLU A 87 -22.67 8.37 -21.04
CA GLU A 87 -24.11 8.62 -20.93
C GLU A 87 -24.54 9.83 -21.75
N VAL A 88 -23.78 10.93 -21.71
CA VAL A 88 -24.03 12.13 -22.53
C VAL A 88 -23.93 11.82 -24.02
N VAL A 89 -22.87 11.11 -24.45
CA VAL A 89 -22.71 10.68 -25.86
C VAL A 89 -23.89 9.82 -26.30
N ARG A 90 -24.32 8.86 -25.47
CA ARG A 90 -25.48 8.03 -25.78
C ARG A 90 -26.78 8.84 -25.89
N GLY A 91 -26.96 9.83 -25.01
CA GLY A 91 -28.13 10.72 -25.02
C GLY A 91 -28.17 11.65 -26.23
N GLN A 92 -27.02 12.19 -26.64
CA GLN A 92 -26.92 13.16 -27.74
C GLN A 92 -27.04 12.52 -29.13
N PHE A 93 -26.35 11.40 -29.37
CA PHE A 93 -26.29 10.76 -30.69
C PHE A 93 -27.24 9.57 -30.84
N GLY A 94 -27.76 9.05 -29.72
CA GLY A 94 -28.67 7.91 -29.69
C GLY A 94 -27.94 6.56 -29.55
N SER A 95 -28.69 5.56 -29.09
CA SER A 95 -28.13 4.24 -28.69
C SER A 95 -27.63 3.35 -29.84
N ASP A 96 -27.87 3.73 -31.09
CA ASP A 96 -27.49 2.95 -32.28
C ASP A 96 -26.44 3.66 -33.15
N SER A 97 -25.91 4.79 -32.66
CA SER A 97 -25.00 5.64 -33.42
C SER A 97 -23.55 5.13 -33.45
N ASN A 98 -22.76 5.61 -34.40
CA ASN A 98 -21.33 5.29 -34.50
C ASN A 98 -20.52 5.94 -33.37
N GLU A 99 -20.95 7.10 -32.89
CA GLU A 99 -20.32 7.87 -31.80
C GLU A 99 -20.48 7.15 -30.46
N ALA A 100 -21.66 6.61 -30.17
CA ALA A 100 -21.88 5.75 -29.00
C ALA A 100 -20.98 4.51 -29.07
N GLN A 101 -20.81 3.93 -30.27
CA GLN A 101 -19.89 2.81 -30.48
C GLN A 101 -18.42 3.18 -30.25
N ALA A 102 -18.00 4.37 -30.71
CA ALA A 102 -16.63 4.85 -30.56
C ALA A 102 -16.20 5.00 -29.10
N VAL A 103 -17.13 5.33 -28.18
CA VAL A 103 -16.86 5.41 -26.73
C VAL A 103 -17.02 4.06 -26.01
N GLY A 104 -17.10 2.96 -26.77
CA GLY A 104 -17.14 1.59 -26.27
C GLY A 104 -18.53 1.10 -25.83
N LEU A 105 -19.62 1.78 -26.23
CA LEU A 105 -20.97 1.26 -26.03
C LEU A 105 -21.38 0.36 -27.20
N LYS A 106 -22.05 -0.76 -26.92
CA LYS A 106 -22.57 -1.62 -27.98
C LYS A 106 -23.81 -1.01 -28.61
N LYS A 107 -23.89 -0.93 -29.95
CA LYS A 107 -25.10 -0.47 -30.67
C LYS A 107 -26.32 -1.31 -30.34
N LYS A 108 -27.52 -0.72 -30.44
CA LYS A 108 -28.78 -1.41 -30.15
C LYS A 108 -29.05 -2.54 -31.17
N SER A 109 -28.76 -2.29 -32.44
CA SER A 109 -28.87 -3.25 -33.54
C SER A 109 -28.01 -4.51 -33.32
N ASP A 110 -26.82 -4.35 -32.75
CA ASP A 110 -25.88 -5.46 -32.47
C ASP A 110 -26.26 -6.30 -31.23
N ARG A 111 -27.26 -5.87 -30.44
CA ARG A 111 -27.69 -6.60 -29.23
C ARG A 111 -28.65 -7.73 -29.61
N LYS A 112 -28.30 -8.96 -29.21
CA LYS A 112 -29.18 -10.13 -29.36
C LYS A 112 -30.52 -9.85 -28.67
N ARG A 113 -31.61 -9.91 -29.42
CA ARG A 113 -32.96 -9.67 -28.89
C ARG A 113 -33.30 -10.75 -27.85
N PRO A 114 -33.81 -10.39 -26.66
CA PRO A 114 -34.30 -11.38 -25.72
C PRO A 114 -35.44 -12.18 -26.37
N THR A 115 -35.23 -13.48 -26.55
CA THR A 115 -36.28 -14.40 -26.99
C THR A 115 -37.11 -14.79 -25.77
N ARG A 116 -38.39 -14.41 -25.76
CA ARG A 116 -39.35 -14.85 -24.74
C ARG A 116 -39.49 -16.38 -24.84
N GLN A 117 -38.95 -17.12 -23.88
CA GLN A 117 -39.26 -18.55 -23.75
C GLN A 117 -40.77 -18.67 -23.52
N LYS A 118 -41.46 -19.41 -24.39
CA LYS A 118 -42.85 -19.81 -24.15
C LYS A 118 -42.82 -20.77 -22.97
N THR A 119 -43.33 -20.34 -21.82
CA THR A 119 -43.74 -21.26 -20.76
C THR A 119 -44.76 -22.21 -21.38
N ALA A 120 -44.38 -23.48 -21.53
CA ALA A 120 -45.29 -24.52 -21.98
C ALA A 120 -46.37 -24.69 -20.92
N ALA A 121 -47.63 -24.42 -21.28
CA ALA A 121 -48.78 -24.74 -20.45
C ALA A 121 -48.90 -26.27 -20.33
N SER A 122 -49.16 -26.72 -19.10
CA SER A 122 -49.30 -28.11 -18.66
C SER A 122 -50.46 -28.85 -19.32
#